data_AF-A0A967HJ84-F1
#
_entry.id   AF-A0A967HJ84-F1
#
_cell.length_a   1.000
_cell.length_b   1.000
_cell.length_c   1.000
_cell.angle_alpha   90.00
_cell.angle_beta   90.00
_cell.angle_gamma   90.00
#
_symmetry.space_group_name_H-M   'P 1'
#
loop_
_entity.id
_entity.type
_entity.pdbx_description
1 polymer ?
#
loop_
_entity_poly.entity_id
_entity_poly.type
_entity_poly.pdbx_seq_one_letter_code
_entity_poly.pdbx_strand_id
1 'polypeptide(L)'
;MARRIQILPDTLANQIAAGEVVERPASVVKELVENALDAAATRVDVVIRNGGKTEIRVSDDGHGMGREDALLALDRHATSKIATEEDLRGVRTFGFRGEALPSIASVSRLTLETAEAGGVGTRVRVSAGRIMGAEDCARQRGTTVTVRNLFFNVPARAKFLKSAAVETRAIADVLTGLALAHLSAAFRLESNGRTLLELPAARDLAG
;
A
#
# COMPACT_ATOMS: atom_id res chain seq x y z
N MET A 1 13.61 38.46 -1.50
CA MET A 1 12.20 38.80 -1.85
C MET A 1 11.29 37.72 -1.32
N ALA A 2 10.29 38.07 -0.52
CA ALA A 2 9.29 37.12 -0.03
C ALA A 2 8.41 36.67 -1.22
N ARG A 3 8.22 35.35 -1.40
CA ARG A 3 7.29 34.83 -2.42
C ARG A 3 5.86 35.22 -2.04
N ARG A 4 5.08 35.70 -3.02
CA ARG A 4 3.63 35.89 -2.87
C ARG A 4 2.95 34.52 -2.73
N ILE A 5 1.81 34.46 -2.04
CA ILE A 5 0.99 33.25 -1.91
C ILE A 5 0.59 32.76 -3.31
N GLN A 6 0.76 31.46 -3.57
CA GLN A 6 0.41 30.81 -4.85
C GLN A 6 -0.22 29.44 -4.58
N ILE A 7 -1.16 29.06 -5.45
CA ILE A 7 -1.68 27.68 -5.48
C ILE A 7 -0.55 26.78 -6.00
N LEU A 8 -0.24 25.71 -5.27
CA LEU A 8 0.78 24.76 -5.68
C LEU A 8 0.23 23.89 -6.82
N PRO A 9 1.06 23.52 -7.82
CA PRO A 9 0.70 22.48 -8.77
C PRO A 9 0.34 21.19 -8.03
N ASP A 10 -0.67 20.46 -8.50
CA ASP A 10 -1.15 19.25 -7.83
C ASP A 10 -0.01 18.29 -7.52
N THR A 11 0.89 18.03 -8.46
CA THR A 11 2.06 17.17 -8.26
C THR A 11 2.92 17.57 -7.05
N LEU A 12 3.08 18.88 -6.79
CA LEU A 12 3.85 19.39 -5.67
C LEU A 12 3.07 19.31 -4.36
N ALA A 13 1.78 19.66 -4.36
CA ALA A 13 0.89 19.47 -3.21
C ALA A 13 0.85 18.00 -2.77
N ASN A 14 0.80 17.10 -3.75
CA ASN A 14 0.78 15.65 -3.57
C ASN A 14 2.07 15.12 -2.96
N GLN A 15 3.22 15.64 -3.39
CA GLN A 15 4.50 15.30 -2.79
C GLN A 15 4.62 15.78 -1.35
N ILE A 16 4.03 16.94 -1.02
CA ILE A 16 3.98 17.47 0.35
C ILE A 16 3.09 16.57 1.22
N ALA A 17 1.85 16.29 0.81
CA ALA A 17 0.92 15.42 1.54
C ALA A 17 1.46 13.98 1.72
N ALA A 18 2.11 13.43 0.70
CA ALA A 18 2.80 12.14 0.81
C ALA A 18 3.92 12.14 1.87
N GLY A 19 4.36 13.30 2.36
CA GLY A 19 5.36 13.41 3.44
C GLY A 19 4.81 13.27 4.83
N GLU A 20 3.52 13.55 4.99
CA GLU A 20 2.80 13.36 6.23
C GLU A 20 2.25 11.93 6.29
N VAL A 21 1.95 11.32 5.14
CA VAL A 21 1.35 9.97 5.04
C VAL A 21 2.40 8.86 4.82
N VAL A 22 3.46 9.11 4.06
CA VAL A 22 4.48 8.10 3.68
C VAL A 22 5.89 8.59 4.03
N GLU A 23 6.35 8.24 5.24
CA GLU A 23 7.67 8.63 5.74
C GLU A 23 8.77 7.63 5.35
N ARG A 24 8.46 6.33 5.38
CA ARG A 24 9.44 5.24 5.21
C ARG A 24 8.79 3.95 4.67
N PRO A 25 9.59 2.98 4.18
CA PRO A 25 9.10 1.69 3.68
C PRO A 25 8.13 0.96 4.62
N ALA A 26 8.40 0.97 5.93
CA ALA A 26 7.53 0.31 6.91
C ALA A 26 6.11 0.90 6.94
N SER A 27 5.95 2.21 6.78
CA SER A 27 4.64 2.86 6.68
C SER A 27 3.90 2.41 5.42
N VAL A 28 4.60 2.29 4.29
CA VAL A 28 4.01 1.74 3.05
C VAL A 28 3.51 0.31 3.25
N VAL A 29 4.32 -0.55 3.88
CA VAL A 29 3.90 -1.93 4.17
C VAL A 29 2.69 -1.95 5.08
N LYS A 30 2.70 -1.18 6.17
CA LYS A 30 1.57 -1.09 7.10
C LYS A 30 0.26 -0.79 6.37
N GLU A 31 0.22 0.30 5.61
CA GLU A 31 -0.99 0.76 4.92
C GLU A 31 -1.48 -0.25 3.87
N LEU A 32 -0.56 -0.89 3.13
CA LEU A 32 -0.93 -1.89 2.12
C LEU A 32 -1.45 -3.18 2.76
N VAL A 33 -0.87 -3.61 3.87
CA VAL A 33 -1.32 -4.80 4.61
C VAL A 33 -2.66 -4.53 5.30
N GLU A 34 -2.85 -3.36 5.90
CA GLU A 34 -4.15 -2.95 6.48
C GLU A 34 -5.25 -2.92 5.40
N ASN A 35 -4.94 -2.44 4.19
CA ASN A 35 -5.89 -2.51 3.07
C ASN A 35 -6.22 -3.95 2.65
N ALA A 36 -5.25 -4.87 2.69
CA ALA A 36 -5.51 -6.28 2.44
C ALA A 36 -6.43 -6.89 3.51
N LEU A 37 -6.21 -6.54 4.78
CA LEU A 37 -7.04 -7.01 5.90
C LEU A 37 -8.46 -6.43 5.86
N ASP A 38 -8.60 -5.13 5.54
CA ASP A 38 -9.90 -4.50 5.29
C ASP A 38 -10.64 -5.20 4.13
N ALA A 39 -9.90 -5.75 3.15
CA ALA A 39 -10.44 -6.54 2.05
C ALA A 39 -10.72 -8.01 2.42
N ALA A 40 -10.72 -8.34 3.71
CA ALA A 40 -10.95 -9.67 4.27
C ALA A 40 -9.96 -10.74 3.76
N ALA A 41 -8.71 -10.36 3.52
CA ALA A 41 -7.65 -11.32 3.18
C ALA A 41 -7.41 -12.32 4.32
N THR A 42 -7.24 -13.58 3.94
CA THR A 42 -6.82 -14.66 4.85
C THR A 42 -5.35 -15.00 4.70
N ARG A 43 -4.70 -14.51 3.64
CA ARG A 43 -3.25 -14.63 3.43
C ARG A 43 -2.70 -13.32 2.86
N VAL A 44 -1.63 -12.82 3.45
CA VAL A 44 -0.89 -11.65 2.99
C VAL A 44 0.59 -11.98 2.84
N ASP A 45 1.10 -11.90 1.61
CA ASP A 45 2.49 -12.12 1.24
C ASP A 45 3.18 -10.78 0.97
N VAL A 46 4.24 -10.48 1.74
CA VAL A 46 5.05 -9.28 1.61
C VAL A 46 6.45 -9.65 1.11
N VAL A 47 6.86 -9.07 -0.02
CA VAL A 47 8.21 -9.21 -0.58
C VAL A 47 8.88 -7.84 -0.64
N ILE A 48 10.11 -7.75 -0.13
CA ILE A 48 10.89 -6.51 -0.14
C ILE A 48 12.29 -6.73 -0.73
N ARG A 49 12.79 -5.69 -1.40
CA ARG A 49 14.17 -5.62 -1.91
C ARG A 49 14.86 -4.39 -1.36
N ASN A 50 16.10 -4.54 -0.88
CA ASN A 50 16.91 -3.46 -0.32
C ASN A 50 16.17 -2.68 0.79
N GLY A 51 15.55 -3.38 1.74
CA GLY A 51 14.77 -2.76 2.82
C GLY A 51 13.53 -2.00 2.33
N GLY A 52 12.96 -2.39 1.19
CA GLY A 52 11.79 -1.73 0.60
C GLY A 52 12.12 -0.48 -0.22
N LYS A 53 13.40 -0.10 -0.34
CA LYS A 53 13.81 1.06 -1.15
C LYS A 53 13.65 0.82 -2.65
N THR A 54 13.99 -0.40 -3.08
CA THR A 54 13.96 -0.79 -4.49
C THR A 54 12.58 -1.33 -4.88
N GLU A 55 12.03 -2.23 -4.05
CA GLU A 55 10.73 -2.84 -4.28
C GLU A 55 10.06 -3.22 -2.95
N ILE A 56 8.76 -2.95 -2.87
CA ILE A 56 7.82 -3.49 -1.90
C ILE A 56 6.68 -4.11 -2.72
N ARG A 57 6.37 -5.38 -2.50
CA ARG A 57 5.23 -6.06 -3.11
C ARG A 57 4.39 -6.68 -2.02
N VAL A 58 3.14 -6.26 -1.91
CA VAL A 58 2.14 -6.84 -1.01
C VAL A 58 1.10 -7.54 -1.86
N SER A 59 0.87 -8.82 -1.62
CA SER A 59 -0.12 -9.64 -2.31
C SER A 59 -1.07 -10.29 -1.32
N ASP A 60 -2.35 -10.23 -1.59
CA ASP A 60 -3.40 -10.80 -0.78
C ASP A 60 -4.41 -11.63 -1.59
N ASP A 61 -5.24 -12.38 -0.87
CA ASP A 61 -6.36 -13.17 -1.36
C ASP A 61 -7.72 -12.60 -0.94
N GLY A 62 -7.79 -11.29 -0.66
CA GLY A 62 -9.00 -10.58 -0.28
C GLY A 62 -10.04 -10.53 -1.40
N HIS A 63 -11.08 -9.69 -1.26
CA HIS A 63 -12.17 -9.63 -2.24
C HIS A 63 -11.77 -9.08 -3.62
N GLY A 64 -10.68 -8.29 -3.70
CA GLY A 64 -10.23 -7.64 -4.94
C GLY A 64 -11.14 -6.50 -5.40
N MET A 65 -10.91 -5.98 -6.60
CA MET A 65 -11.68 -4.86 -7.17
C MET A 65 -12.00 -5.12 -8.64
N GLY A 66 -13.13 -4.60 -9.10
CA GLY A 66 -13.43 -4.46 -10.52
C GLY A 66 -12.54 -3.39 -11.17
N ARG A 67 -12.60 -3.29 -12.51
CA ARG A 67 -11.76 -2.36 -13.29
C ARG A 67 -11.99 -0.89 -12.92
N GLU A 68 -13.25 -0.51 -12.74
CA GLU A 68 -13.63 0.87 -12.39
C GLU A 68 -13.13 1.23 -10.99
N ASP A 69 -13.37 0.36 -9.99
CA ASP A 69 -12.87 0.53 -8.63
C ASP A 69 -11.34 0.57 -8.56
N ALA A 70 -10.65 -0.25 -9.36
CA ALA A 70 -9.19 -0.25 -9.41
C ALA A 70 -8.61 1.08 -9.92
N LEU A 71 -9.28 1.71 -10.89
CA LEU A 71 -8.92 3.04 -11.37
C LEU A 71 -9.26 4.11 -10.32
N LEU A 72 -10.44 4.00 -9.70
CA LEU A 72 -10.94 4.94 -8.72
C LEU A 72 -10.11 4.94 -7.42
N ALA A 73 -9.62 3.77 -6.98
CA ALA A 73 -8.74 3.62 -5.83
C ALA A 73 -7.38 4.34 -5.99
N LEU A 74 -7.05 4.78 -7.21
CA LEU A 74 -5.86 5.55 -7.53
C LEU A 74 -6.15 7.04 -7.74
N ASP A 75 -7.42 7.45 -7.74
CA ASP A 75 -7.83 8.84 -7.80
C ASP A 75 -7.75 9.51 -6.42
N ARG A 76 -7.49 10.81 -6.39
CA ARG A 76 -7.61 11.59 -5.16
C ARG A 76 -9.08 11.92 -4.96
N HIS A 77 -9.56 11.79 -3.73
CA HIS A 77 -10.96 12.04 -3.34
C HIS A 77 -11.94 10.89 -3.57
N ALA A 78 -11.47 9.67 -3.82
CA ALA A 78 -12.33 8.50 -3.88
C ALA A 78 -11.96 7.45 -2.82
N THR A 79 -12.94 7.05 -2.02
CA THR A 79 -12.85 6.00 -1.02
C THR A 79 -14.19 5.27 -0.98
N SER A 80 -14.18 3.94 -0.95
CA SER A 80 -15.41 3.14 -0.79
C SER A 80 -15.89 3.07 0.67
N LYS A 81 -15.20 3.75 1.60
CA LYS A 81 -15.33 3.53 3.05
C LYS A 81 -16.10 4.62 3.81
N ILE A 82 -16.41 5.77 3.20
CA ILE A 82 -17.19 6.87 3.80
C ILE A 82 -18.03 7.57 2.73
N ALA A 83 -19.32 7.81 3.00
CA ALA A 83 -20.23 8.52 2.10
C ALA A 83 -20.88 9.75 2.74
N THR A 84 -20.89 9.85 4.08
CA THR A 84 -21.57 10.90 4.85
C THR A 84 -20.74 11.41 6.04
N GLU A 85 -21.05 12.60 6.57
CA GLU A 85 -20.41 13.16 7.79
C GLU A 85 -20.59 12.29 9.04
N GLU A 86 -21.61 11.44 9.06
CA GLU A 86 -21.90 10.52 10.18
C GLU A 86 -20.99 9.28 10.13
N ASP A 87 -20.56 8.83 8.95
CA ASP A 87 -19.59 7.74 8.78
C ASP A 87 -18.21 8.10 9.37
N LEU A 88 -17.87 9.40 9.39
CA LEU A 88 -16.64 9.93 9.98
C LEU A 88 -16.56 9.70 11.49
N ARG A 89 -17.70 9.56 12.18
CA ARG A 89 -17.79 9.42 13.64
C ARG A 89 -17.80 7.96 14.13
N GLY A 90 -17.97 6.98 13.22
CA GLY A 90 -18.17 5.56 13.54
C GLY A 90 -17.13 4.59 12.94
N VAL A 91 -15.95 5.07 12.56
CA VAL A 91 -15.00 4.33 11.71
C VAL A 91 -14.50 3.04 12.36
N ARG A 92 -14.82 1.89 11.72
CA ARG A 92 -14.38 0.52 12.07
C ARG A 92 -13.33 -0.06 11.11
N THR A 93 -12.86 0.70 10.12
CA THR A 93 -11.90 0.27 9.08
C THR A 93 -10.59 1.07 9.18
N PHE A 94 -9.46 0.44 8.89
CA PHE A 94 -8.13 1.00 9.19
C PHE A 94 -7.72 2.16 8.26
N GLY A 95 -8.35 2.30 7.08
CA GLY A 95 -8.02 3.36 6.12
C GLY A 95 -9.23 4.09 5.54
N PHE A 96 -9.82 5.05 6.26
CA PHE A 96 -11.03 5.77 5.84
C PHE A 96 -10.79 6.86 4.77
N ARG A 97 -9.55 7.30 4.56
CA ARG A 97 -9.28 8.50 3.73
C ARG A 97 -9.19 8.24 2.22
N GLY A 98 -9.05 7.00 1.77
CA GLY A 98 -8.72 6.74 0.35
C GLY A 98 -7.39 7.34 -0.11
N GLU A 99 -6.57 7.87 0.81
CA GLU A 99 -5.39 8.67 0.49
C GLU A 99 -4.10 7.85 0.45
N ALA A 100 -4.07 6.65 1.04
CA ALA A 100 -2.86 5.85 1.16
C ALA A 100 -2.30 5.45 -0.22
N LEU A 101 -3.11 4.80 -1.06
CA LEU A 101 -2.68 4.30 -2.36
C LEU A 101 -2.31 5.44 -3.33
N PRO A 102 -3.10 6.53 -3.46
CA PRO A 102 -2.70 7.71 -4.25
C PRO A 102 -1.45 8.42 -3.72
N SER A 103 -1.27 8.48 -2.40
CA SER A 103 -0.08 9.08 -1.78
C SER A 103 1.17 8.27 -2.09
N ILE A 104 1.13 6.95 -1.90
CA ILE A 104 2.23 6.05 -2.26
C ILE A 104 2.53 6.15 -3.76
N ALA A 105 1.51 6.15 -4.62
CA ALA A 105 1.69 6.26 -6.07
C ALA A 105 2.34 7.59 -6.50
N SER A 106 2.08 8.69 -5.79
CA SER A 106 2.63 10.02 -6.09
C SER A 106 4.15 10.13 -5.93
N VAL A 107 4.74 9.26 -5.11
CA VAL A 107 6.17 9.25 -4.79
C VAL A 107 6.88 7.97 -5.23
N SER A 108 6.26 7.16 -6.09
CA SER A 108 6.81 5.87 -6.52
C SER A 108 6.41 5.50 -7.95
N ARG A 109 6.89 4.34 -8.40
CA ARG A 109 6.35 3.63 -9.57
C ARG A 109 5.52 2.47 -9.04
N LEU A 110 4.20 2.60 -9.12
CA LEU A 110 3.25 1.66 -8.57
C LEU A 110 2.62 0.80 -9.68
N THR A 111 2.43 -0.48 -9.39
CA THR A 111 1.61 -1.38 -10.20
C THR A 111 0.58 -2.04 -9.29
N LEU A 112 -0.69 -1.85 -9.62
CA LEU A 112 -1.83 -2.49 -8.97
C LEU A 112 -2.31 -3.62 -9.89
N GLU A 113 -2.45 -4.82 -9.36
CA GLU A 113 -3.08 -5.96 -10.03
C GLU A 113 -4.18 -6.48 -9.13
N THR A 114 -5.42 -6.55 -9.60
CA THR A 114 -6.56 -6.96 -8.77
C THR A 114 -7.61 -7.70 -9.57
N ALA A 115 -8.35 -8.61 -8.93
CA ALA A 115 -9.46 -9.33 -9.54
C ALA A 115 -10.50 -9.71 -8.47
N GLU A 116 -11.77 -9.59 -8.82
CA GLU A 116 -12.88 -10.14 -8.03
C GLU A 116 -13.05 -11.65 -8.29
N ALA A 117 -13.85 -12.33 -7.46
CA ALA A 117 -14.15 -13.73 -7.66
C ALA A 117 -14.88 -13.94 -9.00
N GLY A 118 -14.27 -14.69 -9.92
CA GLY A 118 -14.84 -14.95 -11.26
C GLY A 118 -14.73 -13.77 -12.24
N GLY A 119 -14.10 -12.66 -11.84
CA GLY A 119 -13.90 -11.49 -12.69
C GLY A 119 -12.65 -11.55 -13.56
N VAL A 120 -12.55 -10.65 -14.53
CA VAL A 120 -11.33 -10.42 -15.32
C VAL A 120 -10.36 -9.59 -14.48
N GLY A 121 -9.12 -10.05 -14.35
CA GLY A 121 -8.10 -9.31 -13.62
C GLY A 121 -7.77 -7.99 -14.31
N THR A 122 -7.53 -6.94 -13.52
CA THR A 122 -7.13 -5.62 -13.99
C THR A 122 -5.73 -5.30 -13.48
N ARG A 123 -4.86 -4.83 -14.38
CA ARG A 123 -3.56 -4.23 -14.03
C ARG A 123 -3.58 -2.73 -14.33
N VAL A 124 -3.26 -1.91 -13.34
CA VAL A 124 -3.06 -0.47 -13.49
C VAL A 124 -1.62 -0.11 -13.17
N ARG A 125 -0.97 0.63 -14.07
CA ARG A 125 0.40 1.13 -13.89
C ARG A 125 0.38 2.62 -13.62
N VAL A 126 1.08 3.06 -12.58
CA VAL A 126 1.12 4.46 -12.13
C VAL A 126 2.56 4.90 -11.91
N SER A 127 2.89 6.13 -12.34
CA SER A 127 4.19 6.74 -12.04
C SER A 127 4.01 8.16 -11.56
N ALA A 128 4.56 8.48 -10.39
CA ALA A 128 4.43 9.81 -9.78
C ALA A 128 2.98 10.31 -9.72
N GLY A 129 2.05 9.40 -9.40
CA GLY A 129 0.62 9.68 -9.28
C GLY A 129 -0.13 9.83 -10.61
N ARG A 130 0.53 9.58 -11.75
CA ARG A 130 -0.12 9.58 -13.07
C ARG A 130 -0.34 8.16 -13.56
N ILE A 131 -1.58 7.84 -13.92
CA ILE A 131 -1.92 6.56 -14.55
C ILE A 131 -1.26 6.50 -15.92
N MET A 132 -0.45 5.47 -16.13
CA MET A 132 0.27 5.21 -17.38
C MET A 132 -0.51 4.28 -18.31
N GLY A 133 -1.42 3.48 -17.75
CA GLY A 133 -2.27 2.56 -18.50
C GLY A 133 -3.02 1.60 -17.58
N ALA A 134 -4.12 1.06 -18.11
CA ALA A 134 -4.91 0.02 -17.48
C ALA A 134 -5.26 -1.05 -18.52
N GLU A 135 -5.00 -2.30 -18.16
CA GLU A 135 -5.08 -3.45 -19.07
C GLU A 135 -5.58 -4.67 -18.32
N ASP A 136 -6.14 -5.63 -19.06
CA ASP A 136 -6.55 -6.90 -18.46
C ASP A 136 -5.31 -7.73 -18.12
N CYS A 137 -5.39 -8.51 -17.05
CA CYS A 137 -4.32 -9.40 -16.62
C CYS A 137 -4.85 -10.72 -16.07
N ALA A 138 -4.01 -11.76 -16.16
CA ALA A 138 -4.30 -13.03 -15.50
C ALA A 138 -4.03 -12.90 -13.99
N ARG A 139 -5.10 -12.92 -13.20
CA ARG A 139 -5.02 -12.85 -11.74
C ARG A 139 -6.21 -13.59 -11.11
N GLN A 140 -5.92 -14.37 -10.06
CA GLN A 140 -6.94 -14.95 -9.18
C GLN A 140 -7.46 -13.88 -8.20
N ARG A 141 -8.59 -14.14 -7.54
CA ARG A 141 -9.19 -13.22 -6.57
C ARG A 141 -8.17 -12.61 -5.59
N GLY A 142 -8.28 -11.31 -5.36
CA GLY A 142 -7.45 -10.56 -4.40
C GLY A 142 -6.62 -9.49 -5.09
N THR A 143 -5.70 -8.87 -4.35
CA THR A 143 -4.93 -7.71 -4.83
C THR A 143 -3.42 -7.89 -4.68
N THR A 144 -2.65 -7.35 -5.62
CA THR A 144 -1.21 -7.21 -5.53
C THR A 144 -0.85 -5.76 -5.81
N VAL A 145 -0.21 -5.11 -4.85
CA VAL A 145 0.37 -3.77 -5.01
C VAL A 145 1.89 -3.91 -5.01
N THR A 146 2.51 -3.49 -6.12
CA THR A 146 3.97 -3.44 -6.26
C THR A 146 4.43 -1.98 -6.34
N VAL A 147 5.22 -1.56 -5.37
CA VAL A 147 5.80 -0.22 -5.25
C VAL A 147 7.29 -0.31 -5.55
N ARG A 148 7.74 0.39 -6.59
CA ARG A 148 9.16 0.43 -6.99
C ARG A 148 9.74 1.83 -6.90
N ASN A 149 11.02 1.88 -6.54
CA ASN A 149 11.81 3.10 -6.43
C ASN A 149 11.08 4.17 -5.59
N LEU A 150 10.83 3.85 -4.31
CA LEU A 150 10.18 4.77 -3.40
C LEU A 150 11.00 6.07 -3.28
N PHE A 151 10.32 7.20 -3.37
CA PHE A 151 10.89 8.56 -3.37
C PHE A 151 11.80 8.89 -4.57
N PHE A 152 11.72 8.18 -5.70
CA PHE A 152 12.56 8.47 -6.88
C PHE A 152 12.42 9.91 -7.40
N ASN A 153 11.24 10.51 -7.25
CA ASN A 153 10.93 11.89 -7.65
C ASN A 153 10.99 12.88 -6.45
N VAL A 154 11.43 12.43 -5.27
CA VAL A 154 11.63 13.25 -4.06
C VAL A 154 13.00 12.95 -3.42
N PRO A 155 14.13 13.36 -4.06
CA PRO A 155 15.47 12.91 -3.66
C PRO A 155 15.87 13.26 -2.23
N ALA A 156 15.35 14.37 -1.69
CA ALA A 156 15.59 14.75 -0.29
C ALA A 156 15.11 13.64 0.66
N ARG A 157 13.90 13.08 0.45
CA ARG A 157 13.38 11.98 1.27
C ARG A 157 14.13 10.68 1.08
N ALA A 158 14.51 10.37 -0.16
CA ALA A 158 15.32 9.19 -0.44
C ALA A 158 16.63 9.17 0.38
N LYS A 159 17.24 10.34 0.63
CA LYS A 159 18.44 10.50 1.46
C LYS A 159 18.19 10.28 2.96
N PHE A 160 16.97 10.50 3.46
CA PHE A 160 16.63 10.31 4.87
C PHE A 160 16.30 8.85 5.24
N LEU A 161 16.08 7.98 4.24
CA LEU A 161 15.88 6.55 4.47
C LEU A 161 17.10 5.92 5.16
N LYS A 162 16.87 5.18 6.24
CA LYS A 162 17.93 4.52 7.01
C LYS A 162 18.53 3.35 6.22
N SER A 163 19.52 2.65 6.79
CA SER A 163 20.13 1.50 6.10
C SER A 163 19.07 0.43 5.77
N ALA A 164 19.33 -0.37 4.73
CA ALA A 164 18.41 -1.43 4.30
C ALA A 164 18.07 -2.41 5.45
N ALA A 165 19.03 -2.69 6.34
CA ALA A 165 18.83 -3.52 7.51
C ALA A 165 17.86 -2.89 8.52
N VAL A 166 17.99 -1.58 8.79
CA VAL A 166 17.10 -0.84 9.69
C VAL A 166 15.68 -0.79 9.14
N GLU A 167 15.51 -0.52 7.84
CA GLU A 167 14.18 -0.53 7.21
C GLU A 167 13.57 -1.94 7.19
N THR A 168 14.37 -2.97 6.91
CA THR A 168 13.91 -4.37 6.95
C THR A 168 13.40 -4.75 8.34
N ARG A 169 14.12 -4.38 9.41
CA ARG A 169 13.68 -4.63 10.79
C ARG A 169 12.35 -3.92 11.08
N ALA A 170 12.24 -2.64 10.74
CA ALA A 170 11.00 -1.89 10.98
C ALA A 170 9.79 -2.50 10.23
N ILE A 171 9.99 -3.02 9.02
CA ILE A 171 8.95 -3.74 8.27
C ILE A 171 8.55 -5.04 8.99
N ALA A 172 9.53 -5.81 9.48
CA ALA A 172 9.27 -7.04 10.22
C ALA A 172 8.52 -6.78 11.54
N ASP A 173 8.88 -5.72 12.26
CA ASP A 173 8.22 -5.32 13.51
C ASP A 173 6.74 -4.95 13.25
N VAL A 174 6.48 -4.15 12.21
CA VAL A 174 5.11 -3.80 11.77
C VAL A 174 4.31 -5.05 11.41
N LEU A 175 4.87 -5.94 10.59
CA LEU A 175 4.16 -7.14 10.15
C LEU A 175 3.86 -8.09 11.32
N THR A 176 4.80 -8.21 12.27
CA THR A 176 4.60 -8.99 13.49
C THR A 176 3.47 -8.42 14.34
N GLY A 177 3.42 -7.09 14.51
CA GLY A 177 2.33 -6.43 15.23
C GLY A 177 0.96 -6.65 14.58
N LEU A 178 0.88 -6.54 13.25
CA LEU A 178 -0.35 -6.83 12.50
C LEU A 178 -0.75 -8.30 12.61
N ALA A 179 0.20 -9.23 12.53
CA ALA A 179 -0.09 -10.65 12.69
C ALA A 179 -0.67 -10.99 14.08
N LEU A 180 -0.13 -10.38 15.14
CA LEU A 180 -0.66 -10.54 16.50
C LEU A 180 -2.07 -9.97 16.67
N ALA A 181 -2.41 -8.91 15.93
CA ALA A 181 -3.74 -8.29 15.96
C ALA A 181 -4.77 -9.04 15.08
N HIS A 182 -4.31 -9.82 14.10
CA HIS A 182 -5.15 -10.46 13.07
C HIS A 182 -4.81 -11.95 12.92
N LEU A 183 -5.01 -12.72 13.99
CA LEU A 183 -4.65 -14.14 14.06
C LEU A 183 -5.29 -15.01 12.97
N SER A 184 -6.47 -14.63 12.48
CA SER A 184 -7.17 -15.36 11.42
C SER A 184 -6.52 -15.27 10.03
N ALA A 185 -5.52 -14.40 9.85
CA ALA A 185 -4.80 -14.24 8.60
C ALA A 185 -3.37 -14.76 8.72
N ALA A 186 -2.88 -15.39 7.66
CA ALA A 186 -1.48 -15.80 7.53
C ALA A 186 -0.64 -14.67 6.91
N PHE A 187 0.58 -14.47 7.42
CA PHE A 187 1.51 -13.44 6.95
C PHE A 187 2.85 -14.05 6.58
N ARG A 188 3.43 -13.61 5.46
CA ARG A 188 4.79 -13.98 5.04
C ARG A 188 5.59 -12.75 4.70
N LEU A 189 6.84 -12.69 5.16
CA LEU A 189 7.81 -11.66 4.76
C LEU A 189 9.02 -12.31 4.09
N GLU A 190 9.29 -11.94 2.84
CA GLU A 190 10.52 -12.26 2.13
C GLU A 190 11.36 -11.00 1.93
N SER A 191 12.64 -11.06 2.28
CA SER A 191 13.61 -9.99 2.02
C SER A 191 14.75 -10.51 1.16
N ASN A 192 14.95 -9.89 0.00
CA ASN A 192 16.04 -10.23 -0.92
C ASN A 192 16.11 -11.75 -1.26
N GLY A 193 14.96 -12.42 -1.39
CA GLY A 193 14.88 -13.83 -1.79
C GLY A 193 14.93 -14.80 -0.61
N ARG A 194 14.99 -14.30 0.62
CA ARG A 194 15.01 -15.11 1.84
C ARG A 194 13.76 -14.83 2.66
N THR A 195 13.02 -15.87 3.02
CA THR A 195 11.92 -15.76 3.99
C THR A 195 12.50 -15.34 5.35
N LEU A 196 11.96 -14.26 5.90
CA LEU A 196 12.30 -13.74 7.23
C LEU A 196 11.22 -14.05 8.26
N LEU A 197 9.96 -13.98 7.87
CA LEU A 197 8.81 -14.32 8.71
C LEU A 197 7.86 -15.21 7.91
N GLU A 198 7.33 -16.21 8.59
CA GLU A 198 6.25 -17.06 8.12
C GLU A 198 5.35 -17.33 9.34
N LEU A 199 4.21 -16.63 9.36
CA LEU A 199 3.30 -16.58 10.48
C LEU A 199 1.97 -17.18 10.00
N PRO A 200 1.70 -18.47 10.25
CA PRO A 200 0.45 -19.08 9.85
C PRO A 200 -0.73 -18.47 10.62
N ALA A 201 -1.92 -18.56 10.04
CA ALA A 201 -3.14 -18.21 10.76
C ALA A 201 -3.29 -19.12 12.00
N ALA A 202 -3.71 -18.53 13.11
CA ALA A 202 -3.90 -19.18 14.39
C ALA A 202 -5.30 -18.87 14.95
N ARG A 203 -5.80 -19.74 15.83
CA ARG A 203 -7.09 -19.52 16.51
C ARG A 203 -6.94 -18.61 17.72
N ASP A 204 -5.80 -18.68 18.38
CA ASP A 204 -5.39 -17.86 19.51
C ASP A 204 -3.85 -17.71 19.53
N LEU A 205 -3.32 -17.00 20.52
CA LEU A 205 -1.87 -16.83 20.70
C LEU A 205 -1.18 -18.07 21.31
N ALA A 206 -1.95 -19.08 21.73
CA ALA A 206 -1.46 -20.28 22.40
C ALA A 206 -1.29 -21.47 21.42
N GLY A 207 -1.93 -21.44 20.25
CA GLY A 207 -1.80 -22.43 19.17
C GLY A 207 -3.13 -23.04 18.75
#